data_AF-A0A3C0NX80-F1
#
_entry.id   AF-A0A3C0NX80-F1
#
_cell.length_a   1.000
_cell.length_b   1.000
_cell.length_c   1.000
_cell.angle_alpha   90.00
_cell.angle_beta   90.00
_cell.angle_gamma   90.00
#
_symmetry.space_group_name_H-M   'P 1'
#
loop_
_entity.id
_entity.type
_entity.pdbx_description
1 polymer ?
#
loop_
_entity_poly.entity_id
_entity_poly.type
_entity_poly.pdbx_seq_one_letter_code
_entity_poly.pdbx_strand_id
1 'polypeptide(L)'
;MSATAAAVTETTNDAWESDFVKELVKQWRAQDTHGAWEGKDNAALLAPYLISKEQRREMPIIGDPDPETIWRLELFYNAVGLAIERQTKIMVSPMMKMHHEGFGKMILTAGRLVVVNKQLRDVHRFGFENIEKLAAEGEKLVTAAVEIINQFPDVANYG
;
A
#
# COMPACT_ATOMS: atom_id res chain seq x y z
N MET A 1 26.95 29.78 -5.75
CA MET A 1 26.35 28.47 -5.41
C MET A 1 24.87 28.58 -5.69
N SER A 2 24.42 28.06 -6.83
CA SER A 2 23.01 28.09 -7.21
C SER A 2 22.45 26.69 -7.00
N ALA A 3 21.47 26.56 -6.11
CA ALA A 3 20.83 25.30 -5.80
C ALA A 3 19.97 24.85 -6.99
N THR A 4 20.30 23.68 -7.53
CA THR A 4 19.51 23.01 -8.55
C THR A 4 18.27 22.43 -7.88
N ALA A 5 17.11 23.03 -8.14
CA ALA A 5 15.83 22.43 -7.79
C ALA A 5 15.63 21.19 -8.67
N ALA A 6 15.59 20.01 -8.05
CA ALA A 6 15.24 18.77 -8.72
C ALA A 6 13.78 18.88 -9.20
N ALA A 7 13.60 18.82 -10.51
CA ALA A 7 12.29 18.77 -11.14
C ALA A 7 11.61 17.46 -10.77
N VAL A 8 10.50 17.55 -10.03
CA VAL A 8 9.57 16.44 -9.85
C VAL A 8 8.88 16.27 -11.19
N THR A 9 9.13 15.16 -11.86
CA THR A 9 8.46 14.78 -13.10
C THR A 9 6.98 14.55 -12.79
N GLU A 10 6.12 15.52 -13.16
CA GLU A 10 4.69 15.31 -13.32
C GLU A 10 4.47 14.35 -14.49
N THR A 11 4.45 13.05 -14.19
CA THR A 11 3.81 12.09 -15.09
C THR A 11 2.32 12.20 -14.81
N THR A 12 1.58 12.88 -15.68
CA THR A 12 0.11 12.84 -15.73
C THR A 12 -0.35 11.47 -16.21
N ASN A 13 0.05 10.40 -15.52
CA ASN A 13 -0.61 9.12 -15.61
C ASN A 13 -1.88 9.22 -14.77
N ASP A 14 -3.01 8.85 -15.34
CA ASP A 14 -4.22 8.62 -14.58
C ASP A 14 -3.87 7.72 -13.37
N ALA A 15 -4.18 8.17 -12.15
CA ALA A 15 -3.82 7.44 -10.93
C ALA A 15 -4.39 6.01 -10.92
N TRP A 16 -5.51 5.80 -11.61
CA TRP A 16 -6.12 4.49 -11.84
C TRP A 16 -5.27 3.56 -12.70
N GLU A 17 -4.41 4.12 -13.54
CA GLU A 17 -3.54 3.39 -14.45
C GLU A 17 -2.19 3.01 -13.82
N SER A 18 -1.88 3.48 -12.61
CA SER A 18 -0.69 3.07 -11.87
C SER A 18 -0.65 1.55 -11.67
N ASP A 19 0.55 0.97 -11.77
CA ASP A 19 0.72 -0.47 -11.55
C ASP A 19 0.29 -0.86 -10.13
N PHE A 20 0.56 0.00 -9.14
CA PHE A 20 0.13 -0.21 -7.77
C PHE A 20 -1.40 -0.29 -7.64
N VAL A 21 -2.16 0.68 -8.19
CA VAL A 21 -3.63 0.67 -8.09
C VAL A 21 -4.21 -0.53 -8.82
N LYS A 22 -3.65 -0.92 -9.97
CA LYS A 22 -4.05 -2.14 -10.69
C LYS A 22 -3.85 -3.39 -9.84
N GLU A 23 -2.72 -3.54 -9.15
CA GLU A 23 -2.51 -4.67 -8.24
C GLU A 23 -3.46 -4.61 -7.02
N LEU A 24 -3.78 -3.42 -6.50
CA LEU A 24 -4.75 -3.26 -5.41
C LEU A 24 -6.16 -3.70 -5.83
N VAL A 25 -6.62 -3.31 -7.03
CA VAL A 25 -7.90 -3.79 -7.56
C VAL A 25 -7.89 -5.31 -7.68
N LYS A 26 -6.82 -5.91 -8.23
CA LYS A 26 -6.71 -7.37 -8.34
C LYS A 26 -6.75 -8.06 -6.97
N GLN A 27 -6.11 -7.49 -5.96
CA GLN A 27 -6.17 -8.01 -4.59
C GLN A 27 -7.61 -8.09 -4.09
N TRP A 28 -8.39 -7.04 -4.25
CA TRP A 28 -9.81 -7.07 -3.88
C TRP A 28 -10.62 -8.08 -4.69
N ARG A 29 -10.45 -8.10 -6.01
CA ARG A 29 -11.18 -9.05 -6.87
C ARG A 29 -10.84 -10.50 -6.52
N ALA A 30 -9.62 -10.79 -6.09
CA ALA A 30 -9.24 -12.13 -5.66
C ALA A 30 -9.94 -12.58 -4.36
N GLN A 31 -10.37 -11.64 -3.52
CA GLN A 31 -11.15 -11.95 -2.31
C GLN A 31 -12.64 -12.17 -2.59
N ASP A 32 -13.12 -11.83 -3.79
CA ASP A 32 -14.54 -11.90 -4.16
C ASP A 32 -14.99 -13.32 -4.56
N THR A 33 -14.79 -14.30 -3.67
CA THR A 33 -15.06 -15.73 -3.97
C THR A 33 -16.53 -16.01 -4.30
N HIS A 34 -17.45 -15.18 -3.82
CA HIS A 34 -18.90 -15.33 -4.00
C HIS A 34 -19.54 -14.28 -4.91
N GLY A 35 -18.75 -13.41 -5.56
CA GLY A 35 -19.25 -12.41 -6.51
C GLY A 35 -20.03 -11.25 -5.86
N ALA A 36 -19.77 -10.94 -4.59
CA ALA A 36 -20.40 -9.82 -3.88
C ALA A 36 -20.05 -8.44 -4.49
N TRP A 37 -18.96 -8.34 -5.26
CA TRP A 37 -18.55 -7.13 -5.95
C TRP A 37 -18.60 -7.27 -7.48
N GLU A 38 -19.20 -8.33 -8.00
CA GLU A 38 -19.42 -8.50 -9.43
C GLU A 38 -20.26 -7.32 -9.97
N GLY A 39 -19.82 -6.72 -11.09
CA GLY A 39 -20.46 -5.56 -11.68
C GLY A 39 -20.20 -4.21 -11.00
N LYS A 40 -19.58 -4.17 -9.81
CA LYS A 40 -19.08 -2.89 -9.25
C LYS A 40 -17.88 -2.41 -10.07
N ASP A 41 -17.77 -1.11 -10.29
CA ASP A 41 -16.57 -0.53 -10.91
C ASP A 41 -15.40 -0.45 -9.92
N ASN A 42 -14.20 -0.16 -10.44
CA ASN A 42 -13.00 -0.07 -9.60
C ASN A 42 -13.05 1.11 -8.64
N ALA A 43 -13.77 2.19 -9.00
CA ALA A 43 -13.98 3.35 -8.16
C ALA A 43 -14.78 3.00 -6.89
N ALA A 44 -15.91 2.30 -7.05
CA ALA A 44 -16.70 1.82 -5.91
C ALA A 44 -15.95 0.80 -5.06
N LEU A 45 -15.11 -0.04 -5.68
CA LEU A 45 -14.31 -1.04 -4.97
C LEU A 45 -13.26 -0.39 -4.05
N LEU A 46 -12.59 0.67 -4.52
CA LEU A 46 -11.56 1.37 -3.76
C LEU A 46 -12.08 2.57 -2.95
N ALA A 47 -13.37 2.91 -3.05
CA ALA A 47 -13.99 3.99 -2.28
C ALA A 47 -13.69 3.94 -0.76
N PRO A 48 -13.62 2.76 -0.10
CA PRO A 48 -13.26 2.69 1.33
C PRO A 48 -11.84 3.16 1.67
N TYR A 49 -10.95 3.29 0.69
CA TYR A 49 -9.62 3.90 0.88
C TYR A 49 -9.67 5.42 0.79
N LEU A 50 -10.76 6.00 0.27
CA LEU A 50 -10.88 7.43 0.01
C LEU A 50 -11.67 8.09 1.14
N ILE A 51 -10.93 8.70 2.07
CA ILE A 51 -11.44 9.33 3.28
C ILE A 51 -11.03 10.80 3.29
N SER A 52 -12.01 11.69 3.32
CA SER A 52 -11.79 13.14 3.40
C SER A 52 -11.06 13.51 4.70
N LYS A 53 -10.46 14.71 4.75
CA LYS A 53 -9.76 15.17 5.95
C LYS A 53 -10.73 15.32 7.13
N GLU A 54 -11.96 15.73 6.86
CA GLU A 54 -13.04 15.91 7.83
C GLU A 54 -13.46 14.55 8.40
N GLN A 55 -13.81 13.60 7.52
CA GLN A 55 -14.17 12.23 7.91
C GLN A 55 -13.06 11.60 8.77
N ARG A 56 -11.79 11.75 8.36
CA ARG A 56 -10.65 11.21 9.09
C ARG A 56 -10.51 11.79 10.50
N ARG A 57 -10.84 13.07 10.69
CA ARG A 57 -10.77 13.73 12.00
C ARG A 57 -11.88 13.26 12.94
N GLU A 58 -13.05 12.95 12.39
CA GLU A 58 -14.21 12.47 13.13
C GLU A 58 -14.06 11.00 13.58
N MET A 59 -13.25 10.20 12.88
CA MET A 59 -12.98 8.81 13.25
C MET A 59 -12.32 8.72 14.64
N PRO A 60 -12.95 8.02 15.60
CA PRO A 60 -12.38 7.81 16.93
C PRO A 60 -11.20 6.83 16.87
N ILE A 61 -10.21 7.03 17.74
CA ILE A 61 -9.05 6.14 17.92
C ILE A 61 -9.16 5.47 19.28
N ILE A 62 -10.31 4.83 19.55
CA ILE A 62 -10.59 4.19 20.83
C ILE A 62 -10.74 2.69 20.60
N GLY A 63 -10.03 1.89 21.39
CA GLY A 63 -10.03 0.44 21.25
C GLY A 63 -9.31 -0.02 19.98
N ASP A 64 -9.57 -1.24 19.54
CA ASP A 64 -8.91 -1.80 18.36
C ASP A 64 -9.55 -1.29 17.05
N PRO A 65 -8.77 -1.16 15.96
CA PRO A 65 -9.33 -0.82 14.66
C PRO A 65 -10.31 -1.89 14.20
N ASP A 66 -11.33 -1.46 13.45
CA ASP A 66 -12.29 -2.36 12.85
C ASP A 66 -11.60 -3.41 11.95
N PRO A 67 -12.00 -4.71 11.99
CA PRO A 67 -11.38 -5.76 11.18
C PRO A 67 -11.34 -5.45 9.68
N GLU A 68 -12.34 -4.76 9.14
CA GLU A 68 -12.34 -4.35 7.74
C GLU A 68 -11.18 -3.39 7.47
N THR A 69 -10.94 -2.42 8.35
CA THR A 69 -9.85 -1.46 8.23
C THR A 69 -8.48 -2.15 8.26
N ILE A 70 -8.30 -3.14 9.13
CA ILE A 70 -7.10 -3.97 9.18
C ILE A 70 -6.93 -4.75 7.87
N TRP A 71 -8.01 -5.32 7.34
CA TRP A 71 -7.97 -6.06 6.08
C TRP A 71 -7.64 -5.16 4.88
N ARG A 72 -8.19 -3.95 4.82
CA ARG A 72 -7.81 -2.94 3.80
C ARG A 72 -6.32 -2.61 3.87
N LEU A 73 -5.78 -2.48 5.08
CA LEU A 73 -4.35 -2.26 5.28
C LEU A 73 -3.53 -3.44 4.76
N GLU A 74 -3.94 -4.68 5.05
CA GLU A 74 -3.27 -5.89 4.53
C GLU A 74 -3.29 -5.94 3.00
N LEU A 75 -4.45 -5.74 2.37
CA LEU A 75 -4.59 -5.76 0.91
C LEU A 75 -3.77 -4.64 0.24
N PHE A 76 -3.68 -3.47 0.87
CA PHE A 76 -2.80 -2.39 0.43
C PHE A 76 -1.34 -2.85 0.36
N TYR A 77 -0.82 -3.45 1.43
CA TYR A 77 0.58 -3.90 1.47
C TYR A 77 0.83 -5.15 0.62
N ASN A 78 -0.16 -6.03 0.43
CA ASN A 78 -0.09 -7.10 -0.56
C ASN A 78 0.07 -6.53 -1.98
N ALA A 79 -0.68 -5.49 -2.32
CA ALA A 79 -0.57 -4.82 -3.61
C ALA A 79 0.81 -4.18 -3.82
N VAL A 80 1.38 -3.57 -2.77
CA VAL A 80 2.77 -3.09 -2.79
C VAL A 80 3.73 -4.24 -3.08
N GLY A 81 3.60 -5.38 -2.38
CA GLY A 81 4.44 -6.57 -2.58
C GLY A 81 4.41 -7.08 -4.03
N LEU A 82 3.21 -7.26 -4.59
CA LEU A 82 3.04 -7.71 -5.97
C LEU A 82 3.56 -6.71 -7.01
N ALA A 83 3.38 -5.41 -6.76
CA ALA A 83 3.92 -4.38 -7.65
C ALA A 83 5.46 -4.41 -7.66
N ILE A 84 6.10 -4.63 -6.51
CA ILE A 84 7.56 -4.80 -6.43
C ILE A 84 8.00 -6.07 -7.17
N GLU A 85 7.33 -7.20 -6.93
CA GLU A 85 7.64 -8.48 -7.60
C GLU A 85 7.52 -8.36 -9.13
N ARG A 86 6.51 -7.63 -9.61
CA ARG A 86 6.32 -7.41 -11.05
C ARG A 86 7.54 -6.72 -11.68
N GLN A 87 8.14 -5.74 -10.99
CA GLN A 87 9.29 -4.98 -11.47
C GLN A 87 10.63 -5.71 -11.27
N THR A 88 10.79 -6.42 -10.15
CA THR A 88 12.07 -7.03 -9.75
C THR A 88 12.19 -8.51 -10.06
N LYS A 89 11.06 -9.20 -10.31
CA LYS A 89 10.93 -10.66 -10.36
C LYS A 89 11.28 -11.38 -9.06
N ILE A 90 11.39 -10.64 -7.97
CA ILE A 90 11.66 -11.18 -6.63
C ILE A 90 10.37 -11.11 -5.83
N MET A 91 9.95 -12.25 -5.30
CA MET A 91 8.74 -12.34 -4.48
C MET A 91 8.88 -11.49 -3.22
N VAL A 92 7.86 -10.67 -2.95
CA VAL A 92 7.80 -9.82 -1.76
C VAL A 92 6.52 -10.10 -1.00
N SER A 93 6.65 -10.52 0.26
CA SER A 93 5.51 -10.83 1.13
C SER A 93 5.44 -9.89 2.34
N PRO A 94 4.25 -9.42 2.72
CA PRO A 94 4.05 -8.64 3.93
C PRO A 94 3.92 -9.53 5.17
N MET A 95 4.33 -8.99 6.31
CA MET A 95 4.08 -9.52 7.64
C MET A 95 3.66 -8.37 8.54
N MET A 96 2.45 -8.49 9.09
CA MET A 96 1.89 -7.49 10.00
C MET A 96 1.78 -8.05 11.41
N LYS A 97 2.18 -7.24 12.39
CA LYS A 97 1.80 -7.46 13.78
C LYS A 97 1.08 -6.23 14.30
N MET A 98 -0.22 -6.39 14.54
CA MET A 98 -1.02 -5.41 15.26
C MET A 98 -0.89 -5.59 16.78
N HIS A 99 -0.97 -4.47 17.47
CA HIS A 99 -1.15 -4.36 18.91
C HIS A 99 -2.53 -3.75 19.20
N HIS A 100 -2.86 -3.59 20.48
CA HIS A 100 -4.06 -2.86 20.86
C HIS A 100 -3.99 -1.39 20.41
N GLU A 101 -5.15 -0.74 20.31
CA GLU A 101 -5.27 0.71 20.06
C GLU A 101 -4.74 1.20 18.70
N GLY A 102 -4.67 0.31 17.70
CA GLY A 102 -4.30 0.71 16.34
C GLY A 102 -2.81 1.00 16.15
N PHE A 103 -1.98 0.53 17.07
CA PHE A 103 -0.54 0.48 16.92
C PHE A 103 -0.10 -0.84 16.32
N GLY A 104 1.01 -0.85 15.60
CA GLY A 104 1.54 -2.08 15.05
C GLY A 104 2.80 -1.88 14.25
N LYS A 105 3.21 -2.94 13.57
CA LYS A 105 4.33 -2.93 12.64
C LYS A 105 3.97 -3.70 11.39
N MET A 106 4.25 -3.11 10.24
CA MET A 106 4.20 -3.75 8.94
C MET A 106 5.62 -3.85 8.39
N ILE A 107 6.02 -5.06 7.99
CA ILE A 107 7.26 -5.27 7.23
C ILE A 107 6.92 -5.98 5.93
N LEU A 108 7.65 -5.68 4.86
CA LEU A 108 7.67 -6.49 3.64
C LEU A 108 9.07 -7.08 3.48
N THR A 109 9.13 -8.35 3.11
CA THR A 109 10.39 -9.08 2.96
C THR A 109 10.55 -9.66 1.57
N ALA A 110 11.74 -9.49 1.00
CA ALA A 110 12.24 -10.17 -0.18
C ALA A 110 13.34 -11.13 0.26
N GLY A 111 13.14 -12.46 0.19
CA GLY A 111 14.10 -13.42 0.76
C GLY A 111 14.36 -13.15 2.24
N ARG A 112 15.58 -12.71 2.59
CA ARG A 112 15.95 -12.29 3.97
C ARG A 112 16.07 -10.77 4.16
N LEU A 113 15.74 -9.99 3.14
CA LEU A 113 15.85 -8.53 3.14
C LEU A 113 14.51 -7.89 3.52
N VAL A 114 14.51 -7.01 4.52
CA VAL A 114 13.35 -6.17 4.83
C VAL A 114 13.37 -4.94 3.92
N VAL A 115 12.44 -4.88 2.97
CA VAL A 115 12.38 -3.83 1.93
C VAL A 115 11.39 -2.72 2.26
N VAL A 116 10.42 -2.99 3.13
CA VAL A 116 9.56 -1.97 3.77
C VAL A 116 9.53 -2.23 5.26
N ASN A 117 9.66 -1.17 6.06
CA ASN A 117 9.55 -1.24 7.51
C ASN A 117 8.74 -0.03 8.00
N LYS A 118 7.46 -0.25 8.31
CA LYS A 118 6.52 0.79 8.73
C LYS A 118 6.05 0.54 10.15
N GLN A 119 6.23 1.55 11.00
CA GLN A 119 5.51 1.64 12.27
C GLN A 119 4.10 2.14 12.01
N LEU A 120 3.10 1.35 12.42
CA LEU A 120 1.69 1.67 12.26
C LEU A 120 1.18 2.39 13.51
N ARG A 121 0.44 3.47 13.30
CA ARG A 121 -0.22 4.28 14.33
C ARG A 121 -1.54 4.77 13.78
N ASP A 122 -2.51 4.96 14.66
CA ASP A 122 -3.84 5.47 14.32
C ASP A 122 -4.48 4.69 13.17
N VAL A 123 -4.31 3.36 13.15
CA VAL A 123 -4.78 2.50 12.02
C VAL A 123 -6.28 2.62 11.79
N HIS A 124 -7.07 2.99 12.80
CA HIS A 124 -8.48 3.35 12.66
C HIS A 124 -8.73 4.35 11.53
N ARG A 125 -7.78 5.24 11.27
CA ARG A 125 -7.86 6.34 10.31
C ARG A 125 -7.22 6.02 8.96
N PHE A 126 -6.89 4.76 8.71
CA PHE A 126 -6.25 4.34 7.47
C PHE A 126 -7.11 4.68 6.25
N GLY A 127 -6.55 5.52 5.37
CA GLY A 127 -7.17 5.99 4.13
C GLY A 127 -6.42 7.19 3.55
N PHE A 128 -6.86 7.66 2.39
CA PHE A 128 -6.23 8.68 1.54
C PHE A 128 -7.28 9.69 1.11
N GLU A 129 -6.89 10.94 0.83
CA GLU A 129 -7.89 11.97 0.50
C GLU A 129 -8.53 11.77 -0.88
N ASN A 130 -7.78 11.16 -1.81
CA ASN A 130 -8.20 10.88 -3.18
C ASN A 130 -7.33 9.76 -3.78
N ILE A 131 -7.66 9.34 -4.99
CA ILE A 131 -6.98 8.25 -5.69
C ILE A 131 -5.53 8.60 -6.02
N GLU A 132 -5.23 9.87 -6.31
CA GLU A 132 -3.89 10.35 -6.62
C GLU A 132 -2.95 10.16 -5.42
N LYS A 133 -3.42 10.49 -4.20
CA LYS A 133 -2.64 10.27 -2.97
C LYS A 133 -2.50 8.79 -2.62
N LEU A 134 -3.53 7.99 -2.88
CA LEU A 134 -3.47 6.54 -2.71
C LEU A 134 -2.40 5.93 -3.63
N ALA A 135 -2.44 6.28 -4.92
CA ALA A 135 -1.48 5.83 -5.91
C ALA A 135 -0.06 6.29 -5.56
N ALA A 136 0.13 7.58 -5.26
CA ALA A 136 1.43 8.15 -4.96
C ALA A 136 2.10 7.52 -3.73
N GLU A 137 1.37 7.26 -2.64
CA GLU A 137 1.96 6.62 -1.45
C GLU A 137 2.29 5.16 -1.71
N GLY A 138 1.46 4.43 -2.46
CA GLY A 138 1.75 3.06 -2.88
C GLY A 138 2.99 2.97 -3.77
N GLU A 139 3.06 3.80 -4.82
CA GLU A 139 4.20 3.87 -5.74
C GLU A 139 5.49 4.26 -5.02
N LYS A 140 5.43 5.21 -4.09
CA LYS A 140 6.59 5.59 -3.26
C LYS A 140 7.17 4.40 -2.50
N LEU A 141 6.31 3.54 -1.93
CA LEU A 141 6.77 2.32 -1.24
C LEU A 141 7.38 1.33 -2.23
N VAL A 142 6.78 1.16 -3.41
CA VAL A 142 7.29 0.28 -4.47
C VAL A 142 8.67 0.75 -4.94
N THR A 143 8.82 2.01 -5.30
CA THR A 143 10.09 2.58 -5.78
C THR A 143 11.19 2.41 -4.73
N ALA A 144 10.93 2.79 -3.47
CA ALA A 144 11.92 2.65 -2.39
C ALA A 144 12.32 1.18 -2.16
N ALA A 145 11.37 0.25 -2.21
CA ALA A 145 11.66 -1.17 -2.05
C ALA A 145 12.48 -1.74 -3.23
N VAL A 146 12.18 -1.34 -4.46
CA VAL A 146 12.94 -1.72 -5.66
C VAL A 146 14.38 -1.22 -5.56
N GLU A 147 14.59 0.02 -5.12
CA GLU A 147 15.94 0.57 -4.89
C GLU A 147 16.72 -0.26 -3.86
N ILE A 148 16.10 -0.61 -2.73
CA ILE A 148 16.71 -1.45 -1.68
C ILE A 148 17.06 -2.84 -2.21
N ILE A 149 16.17 -3.47 -2.99
CA ILE A 149 16.41 -4.78 -3.60
C ILE A 149 17.61 -4.72 -4.55
N ASN A 150 17.68 -3.70 -5.40
CA ASN A 150 18.78 -3.51 -6.34
C ASN A 150 20.10 -3.24 -5.64
N GLN A 151 20.07 -2.63 -4.45
CA GLN A 151 21.25 -2.41 -3.62
C GLN A 151 21.76 -3.69 -2.94
N PHE A 152 20.86 -4.61 -2.57
CA PHE A 152 21.19 -5.84 -1.84
C PHE A 152 20.61 -7.11 -2.50
N PRO A 153 20.95 -7.40 -3.77
CA PRO A 153 20.32 -8.48 -4.54
C PRO A 153 20.61 -9.86 -3.96
N ASP A 154 21.78 -10.08 -3.36
CA ASP A 154 22.16 -11.38 -2.77
C ASP A 154 21.29 -11.74 -1.55
N VAL A 155 20.85 -10.73 -0.79
CA VAL A 155 19.98 -10.92 0.38
C VAL A 155 18.52 -11.07 -0.06
N ALA A 156 18.13 -10.32 -1.10
CA ALA A 156 16.78 -10.38 -1.66
C ALA A 156 16.49 -11.72 -2.35
N ASN A 157 17.48 -12.31 -3.03
CA ASN A 157 17.38 -13.62 -3.68
C ASN A 157 17.76 -14.79 -2.76
N TYR A 158 17.97 -14.53 -1.47
CA TYR A 158 18.36 -15.57 -0.53
C TYR A 158 17.18 -16.51 -0.24
N GLY A 159 17.27 -17.77 -0.68
CA GLY A 159 16.26 -18.80 -0.49
C GLY A 159 16.77 -20.17 -0.88
#